data_AF-A0A8U0HVC5-F1
#
_entry.id   AF-A0A8U0HVC5-F1
#
_cell.length_a   1.000
_cell.length_b   1.000
_cell.length_c   1.000
_cell.angle_alpha   90.00
_cell.angle_beta   90.00
_cell.angle_gamma   90.00
#
_symmetry.space_group_name_H-M   'P 1'
#
loop_
_entity.id
_entity.type
_entity.pdbx_description
1 polymer ?
#
loop_
_entity_poly.entity_id
_entity_poly.type
_entity_poly.pdbx_seq_one_letter_code
_entity_poly.pdbx_strand_id
1 'polypeptide(L)'
;MFNSNDNGGENRTRQTVAVIIAVLVVANVVTGVTLATTGWYTVFNSDGSTNPDELVKSGSATYDSTSDRFIVSPAGSSSNGRWTYSQVSSDTVRLNQTVRITGGNVNIMVFGDDATSANTGYSVVFTEGKGTVKLVNESSGNTLKSASYSYGKDSYDSSILYDQGDVTVGIDGQTVLTYSISNPSASGSLVSYRGWTGSSGDNAVDNVKIEFPTEDTDGDSIYDHNDPYPNDAKTTYTFTSDSNETVDKAYLEVSNGSLDASLYGVNTTSGERIKLSETHADVGNETTLMTLDAVSGYDEYDLMVHGNATVESHGLLYEANSGGGVSSETFNDGISSVLGGLSTVFAGLRTGQIALGVLMSVIGVALWFREGGS
;
A
#
# COMPACT_ATOMS: atom_id res chain seq x y z
N MET A 1 39.60 62.29 28.68
CA MET A 1 38.42 61.40 28.78
C MET A 1 37.74 61.38 27.44
N PHE A 2 37.95 60.33 26.65
CA PHE A 2 36.97 59.78 25.72
C PHE A 2 37.32 58.29 25.63
N ASN A 3 36.50 57.49 26.31
CA ASN A 3 36.52 56.04 26.24
C ASN A 3 35.62 55.70 25.04
N SER A 4 36.20 55.37 23.89
CA SER A 4 35.41 54.91 22.74
C SER A 4 35.30 53.40 22.78
N ASN A 5 34.09 52.95 23.12
CA ASN A 5 33.54 51.64 22.83
C ASN A 5 33.81 51.24 21.38
N ASP A 6 34.51 50.13 21.19
CA ASP A 6 34.38 49.29 20.00
C ASP A 6 34.30 47.84 20.47
N ASN A 7 33.08 47.33 20.58
CA ASN A 7 32.77 45.89 20.70
C ASN A 7 31.31 45.58 20.34
N GLY A 8 30.75 46.30 19.35
CA GLY A 8 29.35 46.14 18.92
C GLY A 8 29.15 45.38 17.59
N GLY A 9 30.22 45.15 16.82
CA GLY A 9 30.12 44.68 15.44
C GLY A 9 30.16 43.16 15.26
N GLU A 10 31.05 42.45 15.96
CA GLU A 10 31.28 41.02 15.68
C GLU A 10 30.19 40.10 16.23
N ASN A 11 29.48 40.50 17.29
CA ASN A 11 28.45 39.66 17.89
C ASN A 11 27.13 39.69 17.11
N ARG A 12 26.83 40.78 16.40
CA ARG A 12 25.60 40.88 15.58
C ARG A 12 25.70 40.02 14.33
N THR A 13 26.85 40.00 13.65
CA THR A 13 27.02 39.20 12.44
C THR A 13 26.98 37.70 12.73
N ARG A 14 27.57 37.24 13.84
CA ARG A 14 27.51 35.82 14.25
C ARG A 14 26.11 35.39 14.71
N GLN A 15 25.37 36.25 15.41
CA GLN A 15 23.99 35.97 15.80
C GLN A 15 23.03 35.98 14.59
N THR A 16 23.20 36.89 13.63
CA THR A 16 22.38 36.90 12.41
C THR A 16 22.62 35.68 11.52
N VAL A 17 23.88 35.23 11.37
CA VAL A 17 24.19 34.01 10.61
C VAL A 17 23.68 32.75 11.32
N ALA A 18 23.79 32.67 12.65
CA ALA A 18 23.26 31.55 13.42
C ALA A 18 21.72 31.48 13.35
N VAL A 19 21.03 32.63 13.35
CA VAL A 19 19.57 32.70 13.19
C VAL A 19 19.14 32.33 11.77
N ILE A 20 19.88 32.72 10.73
CA ILE A 20 19.57 32.32 9.34
C ILE A 20 19.76 30.81 9.15
N ILE A 21 20.83 30.22 9.70
CA ILE A 21 21.05 28.77 9.64
C ILE A 21 20.00 28.02 10.47
N ALA A 22 19.65 28.50 11.66
CA ALA A 22 18.58 27.90 12.46
C ALA A 22 17.21 28.01 11.76
N VAL A 23 16.91 29.12 11.07
CA VAL A 23 15.68 29.26 10.28
C VAL A 23 15.69 28.37 9.04
N LEU A 24 16.83 28.11 8.40
CA LEU A 24 16.95 27.17 7.29
C LEU A 24 16.86 25.70 7.74
N VAL A 25 17.43 25.35 8.89
CA VAL A 25 17.33 24.01 9.48
C VAL A 25 15.92 23.77 10.03
N VAL A 26 15.30 24.75 10.68
CA VAL A 26 13.91 24.66 11.16
C VAL A 26 12.93 24.72 9.99
N ALA A 27 13.20 25.44 8.90
CA ALA A 27 12.38 25.36 7.70
C ALA A 27 12.43 23.95 7.10
N ASN A 28 13.60 23.32 6.96
CA ASN A 28 13.71 21.93 6.48
C ASN A 28 13.17 20.88 7.46
N VAL A 29 13.07 21.17 8.76
CA VAL A 29 12.53 20.24 9.77
C VAL A 29 11.03 20.44 10.01
N VAL A 30 10.51 21.67 9.82
CA VAL A 30 9.08 22.00 10.01
C VAL A 30 8.28 21.85 8.71
N THR A 31 8.92 22.01 7.55
CA THR A 31 8.40 21.43 6.31
C THR A 31 9.11 20.10 6.11
N GLY A 32 8.63 19.06 6.78
CA GLY A 32 8.84 17.66 6.41
C GLY A 32 8.24 17.33 5.04
N VAL A 33 8.43 18.22 4.06
CA VAL A 33 8.46 17.84 2.66
C VAL A 33 9.86 17.27 2.49
N THR A 34 10.03 16.01 2.93
CA THR A 34 10.82 15.09 2.12
C THR A 34 10.40 15.38 0.69
N LEU A 35 11.28 16.00 -0.10
CA LEU A 35 11.21 15.84 -1.53
C LEU A 35 11.32 14.33 -1.69
N ALA A 36 10.16 13.66 -1.72
CA ALA A 36 10.05 12.29 -2.13
C ALA A 36 10.64 12.31 -3.52
N THR A 37 11.93 11.94 -3.61
CA THR A 37 12.44 11.37 -4.83
C THR A 37 11.48 10.23 -5.09
N THR A 38 10.56 10.41 -6.03
CA THR A 38 9.68 9.36 -6.51
C THR A 38 10.60 8.27 -7.03
N GLY A 39 10.94 7.35 -6.14
CA GLY A 39 11.76 6.19 -6.42
C GLY A 39 10.96 5.29 -7.35
N TRP A 40 11.68 4.48 -8.09
CA TRP A 40 11.09 3.49 -8.99
C TRP A 40 11.57 2.13 -8.52
N TYR A 41 10.64 1.26 -8.17
CA TYR A 41 10.93 -0.12 -7.88
C TYR A 41 10.83 -0.93 -9.17
N THR A 42 11.82 -1.78 -9.42
CA THR A 42 11.88 -2.63 -10.62
C THR A 42 11.30 -4.00 -10.29
N VAL A 43 10.13 -4.33 -10.85
CA VAL A 43 9.51 -5.66 -10.66
C VAL A 43 10.09 -6.70 -11.59
N PHE A 44 10.59 -6.28 -12.76
CA PHE A 44 11.18 -7.17 -13.74
C PHE A 44 12.34 -6.46 -14.44
N ASN A 45 13.45 -7.17 -14.58
CA ASN A 45 14.64 -6.72 -15.27
C ASN A 45 15.32 -7.89 -15.99
N SER A 46 15.46 -7.77 -17.32
CA SER A 46 15.97 -8.87 -18.13
C SER A 46 17.45 -9.19 -17.85
N ASP A 47 18.24 -8.26 -17.29
CA ASP A 47 19.72 -8.34 -17.12
C ASP A 47 20.29 -9.52 -16.29
N GLY A 48 19.47 -10.51 -15.96
CA GLY A 48 19.80 -11.70 -15.18
C GLY A 48 19.49 -11.55 -13.69
N SER A 49 19.04 -10.37 -13.24
CA SER A 49 18.62 -10.15 -11.86
C SER A 49 17.21 -10.69 -11.55
N THR A 50 16.36 -10.88 -12.55
CA THR A 50 15.03 -11.49 -12.41
C THR A 50 14.86 -12.68 -13.35
N ASN A 51 14.05 -13.68 -12.96
CA ASN A 51 13.86 -14.88 -13.76
C ASN A 51 12.83 -14.60 -14.89
N PRO A 52 13.15 -14.86 -16.17
CA PRO A 52 12.18 -14.73 -17.27
C PRO A 52 10.90 -15.57 -17.10
N ASP A 53 10.89 -16.58 -16.20
CA ASP A 53 9.68 -17.33 -15.84
C ASP A 53 8.59 -16.48 -15.17
N GLU A 54 8.90 -15.25 -14.74
CA GLU A 54 7.91 -14.28 -14.25
C GLU A 54 7.02 -13.70 -15.36
N LEU A 55 7.42 -13.86 -16.63
CA LEU A 55 6.55 -13.56 -17.78
C LEU A 55 5.91 -14.83 -18.33
N VAL A 56 4.60 -14.77 -18.54
CA VAL A 56 3.84 -15.81 -19.23
C VAL A 56 4.05 -15.65 -20.74
N LYS A 57 4.61 -16.67 -21.38
CA LYS A 57 4.72 -16.74 -22.85
C LYS A 57 3.50 -17.37 -23.51
N SER A 58 3.16 -16.91 -24.71
CA SER A 58 2.18 -17.58 -25.56
C SER A 58 2.48 -17.42 -27.05
N GLY A 59 1.83 -18.24 -27.89
CA GLY A 59 2.05 -18.24 -29.33
C GLY A 59 3.46 -18.72 -29.71
N SER A 60 4.09 -18.03 -30.66
CA SER A 60 5.45 -18.35 -31.12
C SER A 60 6.56 -17.70 -30.30
N ALA A 61 6.26 -17.06 -29.19
CA ALA A 61 7.26 -16.36 -28.39
C ALA A 61 8.37 -17.30 -27.89
N THR A 62 9.62 -16.84 -28.04
CA THR A 62 10.81 -17.52 -27.54
C THR A 62 11.67 -16.55 -26.76
N TYR A 63 12.59 -17.09 -25.96
CA TYR A 63 13.56 -16.32 -25.19
C TYR A 63 14.96 -16.79 -25.59
N ASP A 64 15.81 -15.86 -26.02
CA ASP A 64 17.22 -16.12 -26.28
C ASP A 64 18.03 -15.70 -25.04
N SER A 65 18.41 -16.70 -24.25
CA SER A 65 19.18 -16.50 -23.01
C SER A 65 20.63 -16.05 -23.25
N THR A 66 21.14 -16.11 -24.48
CA THR A 66 22.51 -15.68 -24.80
C THR A 66 22.60 -14.16 -24.95
N SER A 67 21.54 -13.57 -25.48
CA SER A 67 21.43 -12.13 -25.72
C SER A 67 20.41 -11.44 -24.82
N ASP A 68 19.83 -12.18 -23.87
CA ASP A 68 18.79 -11.72 -22.94
C ASP A 68 17.64 -11.02 -23.67
N ARG A 69 17.06 -11.76 -24.60
CA ARG A 69 16.15 -11.24 -25.62
C ARG A 69 14.82 -11.96 -25.62
N PHE A 70 13.74 -11.20 -25.49
CA PHE A 70 12.38 -11.67 -25.69
C PHE A 70 11.99 -11.57 -27.15
N ILE A 71 11.95 -12.70 -27.85
CA ILE A 71 11.52 -12.77 -29.24
C ILE A 71 9.99 -12.89 -29.25
N VAL A 72 9.34 -11.85 -29.76
CA VAL A 72 7.86 -11.76 -29.84
C VAL A 72 7.33 -12.16 -31.21
N SER A 73 8.19 -12.26 -32.22
CA SER A 73 7.82 -12.81 -33.53
C SER A 73 9.06 -13.40 -34.20
N PRO A 74 9.27 -14.73 -34.09
CA PRO A 74 10.40 -15.38 -34.74
C PRO A 74 10.24 -15.40 -36.26
N ALA A 75 11.36 -15.32 -36.97
CA ALA A 75 11.47 -15.44 -38.41
C ALA A 75 10.78 -16.72 -38.90
N GLY A 76 9.91 -16.58 -39.89
CA GLY A 76 9.20 -17.70 -40.50
C GLY A 76 8.07 -18.31 -39.66
N SER A 77 7.74 -17.72 -38.50
CA SER A 77 6.57 -18.12 -37.72
C SER A 77 5.27 -17.72 -38.43
N SER A 78 4.30 -18.63 -38.47
CA SER A 78 2.93 -18.36 -38.95
C SER A 78 2.02 -17.79 -37.86
N SER A 79 2.48 -17.74 -36.61
CA SER A 79 1.75 -17.21 -35.47
C SER A 79 2.51 -16.08 -34.77
N ASN A 80 1.77 -15.16 -34.15
CA ASN A 80 2.32 -14.09 -33.32
C ASN A 80 2.77 -14.66 -31.98
N GLY A 81 3.91 -14.16 -31.49
CA GLY A 81 4.40 -14.46 -30.15
C GLY A 81 3.99 -13.37 -29.17
N ARG A 82 3.99 -13.75 -27.89
CA ARG A 82 3.70 -12.84 -26.79
C ARG A 82 4.46 -13.21 -25.52
N TRP A 83 4.91 -12.20 -24.81
CA TRP A 83 5.35 -12.27 -23.42
C TRP A 83 4.48 -11.33 -22.59
N THR A 84 3.96 -11.77 -21.45
CA THR A 84 3.07 -10.97 -20.60
C THR A 84 3.48 -11.07 -19.13
N TYR A 85 3.67 -9.93 -18.50
CA TYR A 85 3.78 -9.79 -17.05
C TYR A 85 2.40 -9.43 -16.49
N SER A 86 1.95 -10.12 -15.43
CA SER A 86 0.53 -10.13 -15.02
C SER A 86 0.18 -9.58 -13.64
N GLN A 87 1.12 -8.94 -12.95
CA GLN A 87 0.92 -8.42 -11.59
C GLN A 87 0.87 -6.87 -11.53
N VAL A 88 0.34 -6.20 -12.56
CA VAL A 88 0.34 -4.73 -12.66
C VAL A 88 -0.92 -4.12 -12.04
N SER A 89 -1.01 -3.98 -10.71
CA SER A 89 -2.18 -3.34 -10.06
C SER A 89 -2.17 -1.80 -10.07
N SER A 90 -1.12 -1.16 -10.61
CA SER A 90 -0.96 0.29 -10.53
C SER A 90 -1.50 1.03 -11.77
N ASP A 91 -2.05 2.22 -11.55
CA ASP A 91 -2.43 3.19 -12.58
C ASP A 91 -1.22 3.93 -13.20
N THR A 92 -0.04 3.69 -12.63
CA THR A 92 1.23 4.32 -12.99
C THR A 92 2.29 3.26 -13.22
N VAL A 93 2.83 3.18 -14.43
CA VAL A 93 3.88 2.22 -14.78
C VAL A 93 4.88 2.83 -15.75
N ARG A 94 6.16 2.55 -15.51
CA ARG A 94 7.24 2.92 -16.43
C ARG A 94 7.86 1.67 -17.02
N LEU A 95 7.95 1.66 -18.33
CA LEU A 95 8.54 0.59 -19.13
C LEU A 95 9.77 1.13 -19.84
N ASN A 96 10.93 0.57 -19.58
CA ASN A 96 12.15 0.86 -20.32
C ASN A 96 12.60 -0.41 -21.04
N GLN A 97 12.89 -0.31 -22.33
CA GLN A 97 13.31 -1.47 -23.14
C GLN A 97 14.07 -1.03 -24.38
N THR A 98 14.85 -1.94 -24.95
CA THR A 98 15.39 -1.80 -26.30
C THR A 98 14.52 -2.59 -27.27
N VAL A 99 13.97 -1.94 -28.29
CA VAL A 99 13.09 -2.59 -29.28
C VAL A 99 13.84 -2.87 -30.58
N ARG A 100 13.65 -4.06 -31.13
CA ARG A 100 14.18 -4.50 -32.43
C ARG A 100 13.06 -4.95 -33.34
N ILE A 101 13.03 -4.42 -34.55
CA ILE A 101 11.98 -4.73 -35.52
C ILE A 101 12.62 -5.11 -36.84
N THR A 102 12.26 -6.28 -37.35
CA THR A 102 12.71 -6.79 -38.64
C THR A 102 11.50 -7.28 -39.44
N GLY A 103 11.01 -6.47 -40.38
CA GLY A 103 9.93 -6.83 -41.30
C GLY A 103 8.50 -6.72 -40.80
N GLY A 104 8.23 -5.97 -39.73
CA GLY A 104 6.87 -5.91 -39.18
C GLY A 104 6.66 -4.90 -38.06
N ASN A 105 6.11 -5.35 -36.94
CA ASN A 105 5.82 -4.50 -35.79
C ASN A 105 6.09 -5.18 -34.43
N VAL A 106 6.29 -4.33 -33.43
CA VAL A 106 6.25 -4.67 -32.01
C VAL A 106 5.18 -3.80 -31.37
N ASN A 107 4.30 -4.42 -30.60
CA ASN A 107 3.25 -3.76 -29.83
C ASN A 107 3.56 -3.97 -28.35
N ILE A 108 3.73 -2.87 -27.61
CA ILE A 108 3.88 -2.89 -26.16
C ILE A 108 2.56 -2.43 -25.57
N MET A 109 1.85 -3.35 -24.93
CA MET A 109 0.51 -3.14 -24.41
C MET A 109 0.55 -3.00 -22.89
N VAL A 110 -0.29 -2.12 -22.36
CA VAL A 110 -0.59 -2.00 -20.94
C VAL A 110 -2.10 -2.07 -20.69
N PHE A 111 -2.45 -2.36 -19.45
CA PHE A 111 -3.83 -2.44 -18.96
C PHE A 111 -4.68 -3.45 -19.74
N GLY A 112 -4.06 -4.57 -20.14
CA GLY A 112 -4.77 -5.66 -20.81
C GLY A 112 -5.57 -6.51 -19.83
N ASP A 113 -6.73 -7.01 -20.25
CA ASP A 113 -7.62 -7.88 -19.45
C ASP A 113 -7.17 -9.33 -19.29
N ASP A 114 -6.42 -9.88 -20.25
CA ASP A 114 -6.03 -11.30 -20.25
C ASP A 114 -4.61 -11.54 -20.75
N ALA A 115 -3.79 -12.20 -19.94
CA ALA A 115 -2.40 -12.52 -20.28
C ALA A 115 -2.30 -13.40 -21.55
N THR A 116 -3.28 -14.28 -21.75
CA THR A 116 -3.32 -15.24 -22.85
C THR A 116 -3.93 -14.64 -24.12
N SER A 117 -4.93 -13.74 -24.00
CA SER A 117 -5.68 -13.23 -25.14
C SER A 117 -6.20 -11.79 -25.02
N ALA A 118 -5.43 -10.86 -24.43
CA ALA A 118 -5.98 -9.52 -24.18
C ALA A 118 -6.55 -8.84 -25.43
N ASN A 119 -7.83 -8.50 -25.35
CA ASN A 119 -8.62 -7.83 -26.38
C ASN A 119 -8.95 -6.38 -25.96
N THR A 120 -8.53 -5.99 -24.76
CA THR A 120 -8.68 -4.65 -24.23
C THR A 120 -7.33 -4.10 -23.76
N GLY A 121 -7.26 -2.78 -23.57
CA GLY A 121 -6.04 -2.07 -23.19
C GLY A 121 -5.53 -1.10 -24.26
N TYR A 122 -4.33 -0.58 -24.04
CA TYR A 122 -3.68 0.40 -24.90
C TYR A 122 -2.32 -0.13 -25.33
N SER A 123 -2.00 0.01 -26.61
CA SER A 123 -0.71 -0.40 -27.15
C SER A 123 0.05 0.75 -27.77
N VAL A 124 1.35 0.78 -27.48
CA VAL A 124 2.32 1.53 -28.26
C VAL A 124 2.85 0.61 -29.35
N VAL A 125 2.50 0.94 -30.60
CA VAL A 125 2.85 0.18 -31.79
C VAL A 125 4.03 0.84 -32.48
N PHE A 126 5.10 0.06 -32.59
CA PHE A 126 6.28 0.41 -33.36
C PHE A 126 6.29 -0.40 -34.67
N THR A 127 6.53 0.25 -35.81
CA THR A 127 6.50 -0.41 -37.12
C THR A 127 7.77 -0.09 -37.92
N GLU A 128 8.44 -1.11 -38.45
CA GLU A 128 9.65 -0.95 -39.26
C GLU A 128 9.40 -0.09 -40.51
N GLY A 129 10.40 0.70 -40.90
CA GLY A 129 10.46 1.38 -42.20
C GLY A 129 9.48 2.54 -42.40
N LYS A 130 8.44 2.64 -41.57
CA LYS A 130 7.44 3.72 -41.62
C LYS A 130 7.82 4.93 -40.78
N GLY A 131 8.85 4.81 -39.94
CA GLY A 131 9.25 5.89 -39.05
C GLY A 131 8.08 6.41 -38.23
N THR A 132 7.22 5.53 -37.72
CA THR A 132 5.99 5.93 -37.03
C THR A 132 5.82 5.11 -35.77
N VAL A 133 5.49 5.80 -34.67
CA VAL A 133 4.98 5.21 -33.44
C VAL A 133 3.51 5.59 -33.29
N LYS A 134 2.68 4.65 -32.81
CA LYS A 134 1.24 4.87 -32.65
C LYS A 134 0.81 4.45 -31.26
N LEU A 135 -0.09 5.23 -30.66
CA LEU A 135 -0.90 4.80 -29.53
C LEU A 135 -2.24 4.29 -30.07
N VAL A 136 -2.58 3.05 -29.78
CA VAL A 136 -3.78 2.35 -30.27
C VAL A 136 -4.62 1.91 -29.08
N ASN A 137 -5.93 2.08 -29.19
CA ASN A 137 -6.89 1.44 -28.28
C ASN A 137 -7.21 0.05 -28.85
N GLU A 138 -6.79 -1.00 -28.15
CA GLU A 138 -6.89 -2.39 -28.66
C GLU A 138 -8.35 -2.85 -28.80
N SER A 139 -9.24 -2.38 -27.92
CA SER A 139 -10.66 -2.73 -27.96
C SER A 139 -11.38 -2.26 -29.23
N SER A 140 -10.99 -1.11 -29.76
CA SER A 140 -11.59 -0.52 -30.96
C SER A 140 -10.72 -0.68 -32.21
N GLY A 141 -9.44 -1.02 -32.05
CA GLY A 141 -8.43 -1.00 -33.11
C GLY A 141 -8.08 0.42 -33.61
N ASN A 142 -8.60 1.47 -32.97
CA ASN A 142 -8.41 2.84 -33.43
C ASN A 142 -7.04 3.38 -32.98
N THR A 143 -6.34 4.04 -33.90
CA THR A 143 -5.18 4.86 -33.56
C THR A 143 -5.66 6.14 -32.87
N LEU A 144 -5.29 6.31 -31.60
CA LEU A 144 -5.58 7.50 -30.82
C LEU A 144 -4.62 8.64 -31.15
N LYS A 145 -3.33 8.31 -31.28
CA LYS A 145 -2.27 9.25 -31.59
C LYS A 145 -1.19 8.57 -32.41
N SER A 146 -0.52 9.34 -33.27
CA SER A 146 0.68 8.88 -33.96
C SER A 146 1.70 9.99 -34.05
N ALA A 147 2.97 9.61 -34.08
CA ALA A 147 4.09 10.51 -34.28
C ALA A 147 5.09 9.88 -35.25
N SER A 148 5.67 10.71 -36.11
CA SER A 148 6.76 10.27 -36.98
C SER A 148 8.10 10.40 -36.25
N TYR A 149 8.93 9.37 -36.37
CA TYR A 149 10.28 9.28 -35.82
C TYR A 149 11.19 8.60 -36.84
N SER A 150 12.44 9.04 -37.00
CA SER A 150 13.35 8.43 -37.96
C SER A 150 14.07 7.23 -37.36
N TYR A 151 13.81 6.01 -37.86
CA TYR A 151 14.59 4.82 -37.51
C TYR A 151 15.97 4.91 -38.17
N GLY A 152 16.96 5.44 -37.47
CA GLY A 152 18.35 5.51 -37.94
C GLY A 152 19.19 4.26 -37.61
N LYS A 153 18.62 3.26 -36.95
CA LYS A 153 19.31 2.10 -36.36
C LYS A 153 18.44 0.84 -36.39
N ASP A 154 19.07 -0.33 -36.31
CA ASP A 154 18.42 -1.66 -36.23
C ASP A 154 17.72 -1.91 -34.88
N SER A 155 17.98 -1.05 -33.89
CA SER A 155 17.38 -1.08 -32.56
C SER A 155 17.33 0.32 -31.96
N TYR A 156 16.42 0.56 -31.02
CA TYR A 156 16.32 1.83 -30.31
C TYR A 156 15.84 1.63 -28.88
N ASP A 157 16.25 2.54 -28.02
CA ASP A 157 15.80 2.56 -26.64
C ASP A 157 14.43 3.24 -26.58
N SER A 158 13.50 2.60 -25.90
CA SER A 158 12.10 3.01 -25.78
C SER A 158 11.76 3.14 -24.30
N SER A 159 11.21 4.28 -23.94
CA SER A 159 10.64 4.53 -22.61
C SER A 159 9.14 4.80 -22.76
N ILE A 160 8.30 4.08 -22.04
CA ILE A 160 6.86 4.33 -22.01
C ILE A 160 6.48 4.57 -20.55
N LEU A 161 5.96 5.76 -20.27
CA LEU A 161 5.38 6.12 -18.98
C LEU A 161 3.87 6.20 -19.14
N TYR A 162 3.17 5.38 -18.37
CA TYR A 162 1.75 5.56 -18.08
C TYR A 162 1.65 6.16 -16.69
N ASP A 163 0.93 7.26 -16.56
CA ASP A 163 0.80 8.02 -15.31
C ASP A 163 -0.62 8.58 -15.24
N GLN A 164 -1.47 7.95 -14.43
CA GLN A 164 -2.84 8.40 -14.15
C GLN A 164 -3.68 8.73 -15.41
N GLY A 165 -3.51 7.95 -16.48
CA GLY A 165 -4.21 8.14 -17.75
C GLY A 165 -3.47 9.01 -18.77
N ASP A 166 -2.29 9.52 -18.47
CA ASP A 166 -1.39 10.07 -19.48
C ASP A 166 -0.39 9.02 -19.97
N VAL A 167 -0.21 8.95 -21.29
CA VAL A 167 0.77 8.08 -21.94
C VAL A 167 1.86 8.94 -22.55
N THR A 168 3.10 8.77 -22.09
CA THR A 168 4.27 9.41 -22.66
C THR A 168 5.22 8.35 -23.23
N VAL A 169 5.56 8.48 -24.51
CA VAL A 169 6.50 7.61 -25.22
C VAL A 169 7.74 8.40 -25.57
N GLY A 170 8.90 7.86 -25.19
CA GLY A 170 10.21 8.33 -25.57
C GLY A 170 10.95 7.30 -26.42
N ILE A 171 11.73 7.78 -27.39
CA ILE A 171 12.62 6.97 -28.22
C ILE A 171 14.00 7.63 -28.20
N ASP A 172 15.05 6.85 -27.94
CA ASP A 172 16.45 7.30 -27.82
C ASP A 172 16.62 8.54 -26.92
N GLY A 173 15.86 8.58 -25.81
CA GLY A 173 15.86 9.68 -24.84
C GLY A 173 15.06 10.92 -25.24
N GLN A 174 14.38 10.93 -26.39
CA GLN A 174 13.51 12.02 -26.81
C GLN A 174 12.03 11.63 -26.68
N THR A 175 11.23 12.48 -26.03
CA THR A 175 9.77 12.32 -26.03
C THR A 175 9.23 12.50 -27.45
N VAL A 176 8.56 11.48 -27.97
CA VAL A 176 7.99 11.45 -29.32
C VAL A 176 6.47 11.55 -29.32
N LEU A 177 5.80 11.13 -28.25
CA LEU A 177 4.36 11.12 -28.15
C LEU A 177 3.92 11.34 -26.69
N THR A 178 2.97 12.23 -26.47
CA THR A 178 2.21 12.35 -25.22
C THR A 178 0.73 12.39 -25.54
N TYR A 179 -0.09 11.65 -24.79
CA TYR A 179 -1.53 11.59 -25.00
C TYR A 179 -2.30 11.17 -23.75
N SER A 180 -3.37 11.89 -23.42
CA SER A 180 -4.28 11.56 -22.32
C SER A 180 -5.38 10.60 -22.79
N ILE A 181 -5.45 9.41 -22.19
CA ILE A 181 -6.48 8.41 -22.42
C ILE A 181 -7.67 8.64 -21.49
N SER A 182 -8.88 8.57 -22.03
CA SER A 182 -10.12 8.93 -21.30
C SER A 182 -10.65 7.82 -20.39
N ASN A 183 -9.94 6.69 -20.25
CA ASN A 183 -10.36 5.57 -19.40
C ASN A 183 -9.15 4.67 -19.05
N PRO A 184 -8.40 4.95 -17.98
CA PRO A 184 -7.24 4.15 -17.58
C PRO A 184 -7.62 2.77 -17.01
N SER A 185 -8.87 2.60 -16.57
CA SER A 185 -9.38 1.37 -15.94
C SER A 185 -9.70 0.23 -16.90
N ALA A 186 -8.98 0.14 -18.03
CA ALA A 186 -9.02 -1.10 -18.81
C ALA A 186 -8.64 -2.25 -17.86
N SER A 187 -9.51 -3.25 -17.81
CA SER A 187 -9.80 -4.09 -16.65
C SER A 187 -8.73 -5.12 -16.29
N GLY A 188 -7.45 -4.82 -16.49
CA GLY A 188 -6.44 -5.79 -16.13
C GLY A 188 -5.04 -5.26 -15.91
N SER A 189 -4.36 -6.07 -15.11
CA SER A 189 -3.10 -5.77 -14.46
C SER A 189 -1.93 -6.33 -15.24
N LEU A 190 -1.80 -5.97 -16.52
CA LEU A 190 -0.84 -6.63 -17.39
C LEU A 190 0.00 -5.67 -18.24
N VAL A 191 1.28 -5.99 -18.39
CA VAL A 191 2.19 -5.45 -19.42
C VAL A 191 2.51 -6.57 -20.40
N SER A 192 2.36 -6.34 -21.70
CA SER A 192 2.54 -7.38 -22.71
C SER A 192 3.35 -6.90 -23.91
N TYR A 193 4.28 -7.72 -24.36
CA TYR A 193 5.09 -7.51 -25.54
C TYR A 193 4.61 -8.49 -26.63
N ARG A 194 4.19 -7.95 -27.78
CA ARG A 194 3.65 -8.73 -28.91
C ARG A 194 4.33 -8.28 -30.19
N GLY A 195 4.36 -9.14 -31.19
CA GLY A 195 4.85 -8.72 -32.51
C GLY A 195 4.32 -9.58 -33.64
N TRP A 196 4.41 -9.02 -34.84
CA TRP A 196 4.15 -9.70 -36.11
C TRP A 196 5.29 -9.41 -37.08
N THR A 197 5.84 -10.44 -37.72
CA THR A 197 6.83 -10.31 -38.79
C THR A 197 6.24 -10.76 -40.13
N GLY A 198 6.46 -9.95 -41.16
CA GLY A 198 6.20 -10.30 -42.55
C GLY A 198 7.45 -10.76 -43.31
N SER A 199 8.60 -10.87 -42.63
CA SER A 199 9.90 -11.12 -43.26
C SER A 199 10.67 -12.28 -42.60
N SER A 200 11.92 -12.51 -43.03
CA SER A 200 12.83 -13.53 -42.49
C SER A 200 13.57 -13.12 -41.22
N GLY A 201 13.18 -12.03 -40.56
CA GLY A 201 13.84 -11.54 -39.35
C GLY A 201 12.94 -11.55 -38.12
N ASP A 202 13.59 -11.64 -36.96
CA ASP A 202 12.94 -11.64 -35.66
C ASP A 202 12.52 -10.22 -35.25
N ASN A 203 11.34 -10.10 -34.65
CA ASN A 203 10.98 -8.94 -33.82
C ASN A 203 11.20 -9.29 -32.36
N ALA A 204 11.86 -8.39 -31.64
CA ALA A 204 12.30 -8.67 -30.29
C ALA A 204 12.35 -7.44 -29.40
N VAL A 205 12.37 -7.69 -28.10
CA VAL A 205 12.53 -6.69 -27.05
C VAL A 205 13.64 -7.18 -26.11
N ASP A 206 14.62 -6.31 -25.86
CA ASP A 206 15.77 -6.55 -24.98
C ASP A 206 15.75 -5.53 -23.82
N ASN A 207 16.60 -5.73 -22.79
CA ASN A 207 16.77 -4.80 -21.67
C ASN A 207 15.44 -4.38 -21.04
N VAL A 208 14.52 -5.33 -20.90
CA VAL A 208 13.16 -5.04 -20.45
C VAL A 208 13.18 -4.74 -18.97
N LYS A 209 12.72 -3.54 -18.62
CA LYS A 209 12.59 -3.05 -17.26
C LYS A 209 11.16 -2.56 -17.03
N ILE A 210 10.45 -3.20 -16.10
CA ILE A 210 9.10 -2.82 -15.67
C ILE A 210 9.22 -2.21 -14.28
N GLU A 211 8.80 -0.96 -14.13
CA GLU A 211 8.98 -0.19 -12.91
C GLU A 211 7.69 0.46 -12.43
N PHE A 212 7.49 0.47 -11.12
CA PHE A 212 6.39 1.14 -10.42
C PHE A 212 6.92 2.24 -9.51
N PRO A 213 6.12 3.29 -9.24
CA PRO A 213 6.48 4.25 -8.20
C PRO A 213 6.64 3.54 -6.85
N THR A 214 7.65 3.94 -6.07
CA THR A 214 7.80 3.52 -4.65
C THR A 214 6.86 4.31 -3.74
N GLU A 215 5.64 4.56 -4.22
CA GLU A 215 4.65 5.29 -3.45
C GLU A 215 4.16 4.39 -2.31
N ASP A 216 4.04 5.03 -1.16
CA ASP A 216 3.54 4.51 0.10
C ASP A 216 2.66 5.65 0.61
N THR A 217 1.42 5.67 0.11
CA THR A 217 0.49 6.80 0.23
C THR A 217 0.10 7.01 1.68
N ASP A 218 -0.03 5.94 2.45
CA ASP A 218 -0.42 5.99 3.85
C ASP A 218 0.76 5.94 4.85
N GLY A 219 1.96 5.59 4.37
CA GLY A 219 3.21 5.61 5.14
C GLY A 219 3.44 4.38 6.01
N ASP A 220 2.74 3.26 5.77
CA ASP A 220 2.81 2.07 6.60
C ASP A 220 4.03 1.15 6.31
N SER A 221 4.91 1.61 5.41
CA SER A 221 6.11 0.94 4.92
C SER A 221 5.85 -0.29 4.02
N ILE A 222 4.62 -0.50 3.58
CA ILE A 222 4.25 -1.34 2.44
C ILE A 222 3.99 -0.41 1.26
N TYR A 223 4.60 -0.70 0.12
CA TYR A 223 4.35 0.11 -1.07
C TYR A 223 2.94 -0.17 -1.62
N ASP A 224 2.25 0.86 -2.11
CA ASP A 224 0.84 0.82 -2.52
C ASP A 224 0.51 -0.34 -3.48
N HIS A 225 1.43 -0.71 -4.37
CA HIS A 225 1.21 -1.80 -5.33
C HIS A 225 1.16 -3.19 -4.68
N ASN A 226 1.77 -3.36 -3.51
CA ASN A 226 1.74 -4.57 -2.68
C ASN A 226 0.80 -4.42 -1.49
N ASP A 227 0.21 -3.23 -1.30
CA ASP A 227 -0.68 -2.96 -0.21
C ASP A 227 -2.13 -3.29 -0.62
N PRO A 228 -2.83 -4.20 0.09
CA PRO A 228 -4.27 -4.41 -0.13
C PRO A 228 -5.13 -3.20 0.25
N TYR A 229 -4.63 -2.30 1.10
CA TYR A 229 -5.29 -1.08 1.59
C TYR A 229 -4.36 0.14 1.41
N PRO A 230 -4.00 0.50 0.16
CA PRO A 230 -2.94 1.47 -0.14
C PRO A 230 -3.21 2.93 0.30
N ASN A 231 -4.31 3.19 0.99
CA ASN A 231 -4.66 4.52 1.50
C ASN A 231 -4.92 4.53 3.01
N ASP A 232 -4.77 3.40 3.68
CA ASP A 232 -5.24 3.17 5.06
C ASP A 232 -4.15 2.49 5.91
N ALA A 233 -3.28 3.31 6.49
CA ALA A 233 -2.15 2.82 7.27
C ALA A 233 -2.57 1.93 8.44
N LYS A 234 -1.71 0.95 8.76
CA LYS A 234 -1.89 0.10 9.95
C LYS A 234 -2.10 0.93 11.21
N THR A 235 -3.19 0.67 11.91
CA THR A 235 -3.49 1.23 13.22
C THR A 235 -3.24 0.19 14.29
N THR A 236 -2.55 0.54 15.38
CA THR A 236 -2.31 -0.36 16.51
C THR A 236 -3.00 0.18 17.76
N TYR A 237 -3.84 -0.65 18.37
CA TYR A 237 -4.44 -0.42 19.68
C TYR A 237 -3.70 -1.24 20.73
N THR A 238 -3.03 -0.58 21.66
CA THR A 238 -2.24 -1.24 22.72
C THR A 238 -3.03 -1.28 24.02
N PHE A 239 -3.08 -2.45 24.64
CA PHE A 239 -3.76 -2.70 25.91
C PHE A 239 -2.77 -3.26 26.94
N THR A 240 -2.69 -2.63 28.10
CA THR A 240 -1.95 -3.18 29.25
C THR A 240 -2.83 -4.17 30.00
N SER A 241 -2.30 -5.34 30.36
CA SER A 241 -2.98 -6.28 31.26
C SER A 241 -2.26 -6.33 32.60
N ASP A 242 -3.02 -6.32 33.70
CA ASP A 242 -2.44 -6.49 35.02
C ASP A 242 -2.00 -7.95 35.24
N SER A 243 -0.98 -8.18 36.07
CA SER A 243 -0.37 -9.51 36.29
C SER A 243 -1.32 -10.58 36.85
N ASN A 244 -2.52 -10.20 37.30
CA ASN A 244 -3.54 -11.08 37.87
C ASN A 244 -4.74 -11.28 36.94
N GLU A 245 -4.71 -10.72 35.73
CA GLU A 245 -5.78 -10.82 34.75
C GLU A 245 -5.49 -11.95 33.76
N THR A 246 -6.53 -12.72 33.42
CA THR A 246 -6.45 -13.76 32.40
C THR A 246 -7.21 -13.27 31.18
N VAL A 247 -6.49 -12.74 30.19
CA VAL A 247 -7.07 -12.29 28.92
C VAL A 247 -7.47 -13.51 28.09
N ASP A 248 -8.74 -13.56 27.68
CA ASP A 248 -9.33 -14.60 26.83
C ASP A 248 -9.30 -14.16 25.35
N LYS A 249 -9.77 -12.94 25.06
CA LYS A 249 -9.88 -12.45 23.67
C LYS A 249 -9.60 -10.96 23.57
N ALA A 250 -9.24 -10.51 22.37
CA ALA A 250 -9.43 -9.13 21.96
C ALA A 250 -10.71 -9.02 21.12
N TYR A 251 -11.35 -7.86 21.13
CA TYR A 251 -12.53 -7.59 20.29
C TYR A 251 -12.38 -6.30 19.48
N LEU A 252 -13.05 -6.27 18.34
CA LEU A 252 -13.22 -5.12 17.44
C LEU A 252 -14.70 -5.01 17.06
N GLU A 253 -15.29 -3.83 17.19
CA GLU A 253 -16.58 -3.49 16.57
C GLU A 253 -16.28 -2.73 15.29
N VAL A 254 -16.66 -3.31 14.16
CA VAL A 254 -16.27 -2.84 12.83
C VAL A 254 -17.48 -2.70 11.94
N SER A 255 -17.46 -1.74 11.03
CA SER A 255 -18.52 -1.53 10.04
C SER A 255 -17.97 -1.00 8.72
N ASN A 256 -18.72 -1.17 7.62
CA ASN A 256 -18.48 -0.50 6.34
C ASN A 256 -17.08 -0.68 5.74
N GLY A 257 -16.64 -1.92 5.49
CA GLY A 257 -15.38 -2.13 4.78
C GLY A 257 -14.79 -3.52 4.97
N SER A 258 -13.50 -3.65 4.70
CA SER A 258 -12.72 -4.86 4.89
C SER A 258 -11.51 -4.57 5.76
N LEU A 259 -11.08 -5.54 6.56
CA LEU A 259 -9.90 -5.40 7.40
C LEU A 259 -9.20 -6.74 7.67
N ASP A 260 -7.89 -6.65 7.85
CA ASP A 260 -7.03 -7.64 8.48
C ASP A 260 -6.73 -7.19 9.92
N ALA A 261 -6.98 -8.07 10.89
CA ALA A 261 -6.66 -7.83 12.29
C ALA A 261 -5.65 -8.88 12.78
N SER A 262 -4.67 -8.46 13.56
CA SER A 262 -3.69 -9.32 14.21
C SER A 262 -3.52 -8.92 15.67
N LEU A 263 -3.58 -9.90 16.57
CA LEU A 263 -3.31 -9.72 17.98
C LEU A 263 -1.90 -10.21 18.31
N TYR A 264 -1.12 -9.38 19.00
CA TYR A 264 0.20 -9.73 19.49
C TYR A 264 0.26 -9.64 21.01
N GLY A 265 0.91 -10.62 21.63
CA GLY A 265 1.30 -10.56 23.04
C GLY A 265 2.69 -9.96 23.15
N VAL A 266 2.85 -9.00 24.06
CA VAL A 266 4.09 -8.26 24.28
C VAL A 266 4.54 -8.47 25.71
N ASN A 267 5.79 -8.94 25.85
CA ASN A 267 6.48 -8.94 27.13
C ASN A 267 7.40 -7.72 27.18
N THR A 268 6.94 -6.69 27.89
CA THR A 268 7.63 -5.39 27.98
C THR A 268 9.01 -5.50 28.63
N THR A 269 9.19 -6.50 29.51
CA THR A 269 10.46 -6.73 30.20
C THR A 269 11.52 -7.34 29.28
N SER A 270 11.14 -8.33 28.46
CA SER A 270 12.06 -8.97 27.50
C SER A 270 12.14 -8.24 26.15
N GLY A 271 11.18 -7.36 25.86
CA GLY A 271 10.99 -6.73 24.55
C GLY A 271 10.45 -7.71 23.49
N GLU A 272 9.98 -8.89 23.90
CA GLU A 272 9.45 -9.90 23.00
C GLU A 272 8.02 -9.54 22.56
N ARG A 273 7.76 -9.67 21.25
CA ARG A 273 6.44 -9.48 20.64
C ARG A 273 6.10 -10.68 19.78
N ILE A 274 5.06 -11.42 20.15
CA ILE A 274 4.64 -12.66 19.49
C ILE A 274 3.23 -12.48 18.92
N LYS A 275 3.03 -12.84 17.65
CA LYS A 275 1.69 -12.91 17.06
C LYS A 275 0.91 -14.08 17.68
N LEU A 276 -0.24 -13.79 18.29
CA LEU A 276 -1.10 -14.76 18.95
C LEU A 276 -2.21 -15.25 18.01
N SER A 277 -2.82 -14.33 17.29
CA SER A 277 -3.96 -14.60 16.41
C SER A 277 -4.01 -13.61 15.25
N GLU A 278 -4.60 -14.01 14.14
CA GLU A 278 -4.87 -13.17 12.99
C GLU A 278 -6.18 -13.58 12.33
N THR A 279 -6.86 -12.63 11.70
CA THR A 279 -8.14 -12.84 11.03
C THR A 279 -8.38 -11.77 9.98
N HIS A 280 -9.20 -12.12 8.99
CA HIS A 280 -9.65 -11.24 7.92
C HIS A 280 -11.18 -11.19 7.93
N ALA A 281 -11.77 -10.01 7.74
CA ALA A 281 -13.22 -9.87 7.60
C ALA A 281 -13.64 -8.80 6.60
N ASP A 282 -14.59 -9.18 5.76
CA ASP A 282 -15.44 -8.27 5.00
C ASP A 282 -16.69 -7.96 5.80
N VAL A 283 -16.88 -6.69 6.11
CA VAL A 283 -17.91 -6.19 7.02
C VAL A 283 -18.89 -5.33 6.23
N GLY A 284 -20.17 -5.72 6.29
CA GLY A 284 -21.25 -4.96 5.68
C GLY A 284 -21.51 -3.62 6.37
N ASN A 285 -22.62 -2.97 6.00
CA ASN A 285 -22.96 -1.66 6.55
C ASN A 285 -23.39 -1.67 8.02
N GLU A 286 -23.61 -2.86 8.60
CA GLU A 286 -24.00 -3.03 9.99
C GLU A 286 -22.77 -3.29 10.87
N THR A 287 -22.75 -2.68 12.06
CA THR A 287 -21.70 -2.91 13.06
C THR A 287 -21.65 -4.40 13.42
N THR A 288 -20.48 -5.01 13.20
CA THR A 288 -20.22 -6.42 13.45
C THR A 288 -19.13 -6.56 14.51
N LEU A 289 -19.37 -7.45 15.47
CA LEU A 289 -18.38 -7.80 16.49
C LEU A 289 -17.44 -8.88 15.96
N MET A 290 -16.16 -8.57 15.92
CA MET A 290 -15.06 -9.49 15.65
C MET A 290 -14.31 -9.77 16.95
N THR A 291 -13.85 -11.02 17.13
CA THR A 291 -12.99 -11.41 18.25
C THR A 291 -11.76 -12.15 17.77
N LEU A 292 -10.61 -11.88 18.39
CA LEU A 292 -9.36 -12.58 18.20
C LEU A 292 -9.01 -13.31 19.49
N ASP A 293 -8.69 -14.60 19.39
CA ASP A 293 -8.31 -15.38 20.57
C ASP A 293 -6.96 -14.88 21.11
N ALA A 294 -6.91 -14.66 22.43
CA ALA A 294 -5.70 -14.27 23.14
C ALA A 294 -5.11 -15.47 23.86
N VAL A 295 -3.87 -15.30 24.34
CA VAL A 295 -3.23 -16.21 25.28
C VAL A 295 -2.75 -15.37 26.44
N SER A 296 -3.10 -15.76 27.66
CA SER A 296 -2.66 -15.07 28.88
C SER A 296 -1.16 -15.22 29.13
N GLY A 297 -0.58 -14.28 29.89
CA GLY A 297 0.82 -14.33 30.33
C GLY A 297 1.75 -13.31 29.65
N TYR A 298 1.19 -12.30 28.99
CA TYR A 298 1.90 -11.15 28.45
C TYR A 298 1.62 -9.91 29.32
N ASP A 299 2.50 -8.91 29.26
CA ASP A 299 2.32 -7.66 30.00
C ASP A 299 1.38 -6.71 29.23
N GLU A 300 1.45 -6.77 27.90
CA GLU A 300 0.70 -5.93 26.97
C GLU A 300 0.18 -6.76 25.79
N TYR A 301 -0.88 -6.25 25.16
CA TYR A 301 -1.48 -6.80 23.96
C TYR A 301 -1.61 -5.70 22.90
N ASP A 302 -1.00 -5.91 21.74
CA ASP A 302 -1.16 -5.03 20.58
C ASP A 302 -2.17 -5.63 19.60
N LEU A 303 -3.29 -4.95 19.42
CA LEU A 303 -4.27 -5.25 18.38
C LEU A 303 -4.00 -4.36 17.17
N MET A 304 -3.35 -4.94 16.17
CA MET A 304 -3.00 -4.27 14.93
C MET A 304 -4.09 -4.51 13.90
N VAL A 305 -4.61 -3.44 13.30
CA VAL A 305 -5.67 -3.44 12.29
C VAL A 305 -5.14 -2.78 11.02
N HIS A 306 -5.40 -3.41 9.88
CA HIS A 306 -5.06 -2.89 8.56
C HIS A 306 -6.31 -3.03 7.68
N GLY A 307 -6.85 -1.94 7.17
CA GLY A 307 -8.12 -2.01 6.45
C GLY A 307 -8.83 -0.68 6.32
N ASN A 308 -9.82 -0.65 5.41
CA ASN A 308 -10.69 0.51 5.20
C ASN A 308 -12.01 0.43 5.99
N ALA A 309 -12.20 -0.64 6.78
CA ALA A 309 -13.35 -0.74 7.67
C ALA A 309 -13.27 0.29 8.79
N THR A 310 -14.42 0.86 9.15
CA THR A 310 -14.54 1.77 10.30
C THR A 310 -14.50 0.95 11.58
N VAL A 311 -13.55 1.25 12.47
CA VAL A 311 -13.49 0.68 13.82
C VAL A 311 -14.25 1.60 14.79
N GLU A 312 -15.37 1.12 15.34
CA GLU A 312 -16.26 1.87 16.25
C GLU A 312 -15.89 1.67 17.73
N SER A 313 -15.40 0.49 18.09
CA SER A 313 -14.95 0.15 19.44
C SER A 313 -13.94 -1.01 19.41
N HIS A 314 -13.13 -1.13 20.46
CA HIS A 314 -12.13 -2.19 20.60
C HIS A 314 -11.79 -2.42 22.08
N GLY A 315 -11.28 -3.60 22.44
CA GLY A 315 -10.84 -3.89 23.80
C GLY A 315 -10.43 -5.33 24.05
N LEU A 316 -10.25 -5.68 25.31
CA LEU A 316 -9.95 -7.04 25.77
C LEU A 316 -11.14 -7.62 26.55
N LEU A 317 -11.35 -8.92 26.38
CA LEU A 317 -12.27 -9.78 27.12
C LEU A 317 -11.46 -10.69 28.04
N TYR A 318 -11.84 -10.77 29.31
CA TYR A 318 -11.11 -11.52 30.34
C TYR A 318 -11.88 -12.76 30.78
N GLU A 319 -11.17 -13.85 31.10
CA GLU A 319 -11.77 -15.07 31.64
C GLU A 319 -12.51 -14.79 32.97
N ALA A 320 -13.71 -15.35 33.09
CA ALA A 320 -14.58 -15.12 34.24
C ALA A 320 -14.19 -15.97 35.46
N ASN A 321 -13.06 -15.69 36.09
CA ASN A 321 -12.74 -16.25 37.41
C ASN A 321 -13.38 -15.38 38.51
N SER A 322 -14.69 -15.56 38.72
CA SER A 322 -15.57 -14.90 39.72
C SER A 322 -16.02 -13.45 39.45
N GLY A 323 -15.76 -12.93 38.25
CA GLY A 323 -16.33 -11.67 37.77
C GLY A 323 -15.62 -11.18 36.52
N GLY A 324 -16.00 -11.71 35.34
CA GLY A 324 -15.40 -11.32 34.05
C GLY A 324 -15.48 -9.82 33.74
N GLY A 325 -14.33 -9.18 33.52
CA GLY A 325 -14.24 -7.77 33.15
C GLY A 325 -14.22 -7.56 31.64
N VAL A 326 -14.38 -6.30 31.23
CA VAL A 326 -14.05 -5.82 29.88
C VAL A 326 -13.28 -4.51 30.08
N SER A 327 -12.13 -4.36 29.42
CA SER A 327 -11.40 -3.09 29.42
C SER A 327 -11.90 -2.25 28.24
N SER A 328 -12.36 -1.02 28.48
CA SER A 328 -12.85 -0.15 27.42
C SER A 328 -12.57 1.33 27.70
N GLU A 329 -12.05 2.01 26.67
CA GLU A 329 -11.97 3.48 26.60
C GLU A 329 -13.25 4.10 25.99
N THR A 330 -14.07 3.35 25.24
CA THR A 330 -15.33 3.83 24.66
C THR A 330 -16.30 2.68 24.39
N PHE A 331 -17.25 2.45 25.31
CA PHE A 331 -18.38 1.53 25.10
C PHE A 331 -19.50 2.27 24.36
N ASN A 332 -19.92 1.75 23.20
CA ASN A 332 -21.14 2.19 22.52
C ASN A 332 -22.28 1.20 22.85
N ASP A 333 -23.52 1.70 23.00
CA ASP A 333 -24.66 0.97 23.60
C ASP A 333 -25.10 -0.33 22.86
N GLY A 334 -24.56 -0.63 21.69
CA GLY A 334 -24.91 -1.81 20.87
C GLY A 334 -24.60 -3.16 21.51
N ILE A 335 -23.53 -3.23 22.31
CA ILE A 335 -23.06 -4.47 22.95
C ILE A 335 -23.97 -4.97 24.08
N SER A 336 -24.83 -4.12 24.68
CA SER A 336 -25.67 -4.56 25.82
C SER A 336 -26.59 -5.74 25.47
N SER A 337 -26.88 -5.96 24.19
CA SER A 337 -27.74 -7.07 23.74
C SER A 337 -26.96 -8.37 23.44
N VAL A 338 -25.70 -8.27 23.00
CA VAL A 338 -24.87 -9.44 22.61
C VAL A 338 -23.99 -9.93 23.78
N LEU A 339 -23.47 -9.03 24.62
CA LEU A 339 -22.85 -9.37 25.92
C LEU A 339 -23.87 -9.40 27.07
N GLY A 340 -25.16 -9.18 26.78
CA GLY A 340 -26.26 -9.20 27.76
C GLY A 340 -26.48 -10.55 28.48
N GLY A 341 -25.80 -11.61 28.04
CA GLY A 341 -25.68 -12.86 28.79
C GLY A 341 -24.73 -12.79 30.00
N LEU A 342 -23.78 -11.85 30.01
CA LEU A 342 -22.79 -11.66 31.08
C LEU A 342 -23.08 -10.44 31.97
N SER A 343 -23.81 -9.43 31.48
CA SER A 343 -24.09 -8.19 32.24
C SER A 343 -25.10 -8.35 33.38
N THR A 344 -25.99 -9.35 33.33
CA THR A 344 -26.97 -9.60 34.41
C THR A 344 -26.32 -10.05 35.71
N VAL A 345 -25.10 -10.61 35.66
CA VAL A 345 -24.30 -10.96 36.83
C VAL A 345 -23.62 -9.72 37.45
N PHE A 346 -23.28 -8.72 36.63
CA PHE A 346 -22.58 -7.51 37.09
C PHE A 346 -23.47 -6.37 37.57
N ALA A 347 -24.63 -6.17 36.94
CA ALA A 347 -25.61 -5.21 37.44
C ALA A 347 -26.12 -5.62 38.83
N GLY A 348 -26.24 -6.92 39.11
CA GLY A 348 -26.60 -7.44 40.43
C GLY A 348 -25.56 -7.14 41.53
N LEU A 349 -24.27 -7.19 41.19
CA LEU A 349 -23.17 -6.96 42.15
C LEU A 349 -22.88 -5.47 42.41
N ARG A 350 -22.92 -4.61 41.39
CA ARG A 350 -22.72 -3.15 41.59
C ARG A 350 -23.88 -2.51 42.36
N THR A 351 -25.13 -2.92 42.10
CA THR A 351 -26.29 -2.39 42.84
C THR A 351 -26.29 -2.88 44.30
N GLY A 352 -25.81 -4.11 44.56
CA GLY A 352 -25.67 -4.67 45.91
C GLY A 352 -24.59 -3.97 46.76
N GLN A 353 -23.45 -3.60 46.17
CA GLN A 353 -22.36 -2.93 46.91
C GLN A 353 -22.62 -1.43 47.14
N ILE A 354 -23.29 -0.74 46.20
CA ILE A 354 -23.72 0.65 46.42
C ILE A 354 -24.83 0.70 47.48
N ALA A 355 -25.77 -0.25 47.49
CA ALA A 355 -26.80 -0.33 48.52
C ALA A 355 -26.24 -0.63 49.92
N LEU A 356 -25.24 -1.52 50.05
CA LEU A 356 -24.59 -1.78 51.34
C LEU A 356 -23.69 -0.62 51.80
N GLY A 357 -22.99 0.05 50.88
CA GLY A 357 -22.15 1.21 51.19
C GLY A 357 -22.97 2.41 51.68
N VAL A 358 -24.12 2.67 51.06
CA VAL A 358 -25.07 3.73 51.48
C VAL A 358 -25.74 3.35 52.81
N LEU A 359 -26.11 2.08 53.01
CA LEU A 359 -26.71 1.65 54.29
C LEU A 359 -25.72 1.74 55.47
N MET A 360 -24.45 1.41 55.26
CA MET A 360 -23.40 1.52 56.28
C MET A 360 -23.06 2.98 56.63
N SER A 361 -23.12 3.89 55.65
CA SER A 361 -22.88 5.32 55.89
C SER A 361 -24.09 6.02 56.55
N VAL A 362 -25.33 5.59 56.26
CA VAL A 362 -26.53 6.09 56.98
C VAL A 362 -26.55 5.61 58.44
N ILE A 363 -26.15 4.37 58.72
CA ILE A 363 -26.02 3.87 60.11
C ILE A 363 -24.87 4.57 60.85
N GLY A 364 -23.73 4.81 60.19
CA GLY A 364 -22.60 5.55 60.77
C GLY A 364 -22.96 7.00 61.14
N VAL A 365 -23.70 7.69 60.29
CA VAL A 365 -24.19 9.06 60.55
C VAL A 365 -25.25 9.07 61.66
N ALA A 366 -26.17 8.11 61.68
CA ALA A 366 -27.19 8.00 62.73
C ALA A 366 -26.59 7.66 64.11
N LEU A 367 -25.51 6.89 64.17
CA LEU A 367 -24.78 6.60 65.41
C LEU A 367 -23.93 7.81 65.87
N TRP A 368 -23.33 8.57 64.95
CA TRP A 368 -22.58 9.78 65.28
C TRP A 368 -23.47 10.89 65.89
N PHE A 369 -24.68 11.10 65.35
CA PHE A 369 -25.64 12.02 65.96
C PHE A 369 -26.21 11.52 67.31
N ARG A 370 -26.09 10.23 67.62
CA ARG A 370 -26.55 9.65 68.88
C ARG A 370 -25.49 9.66 69.99
N GLU A 371 -24.19 9.65 69.65
CA GLU A 371 -23.10 9.54 70.64
C GLU A 371 -22.28 10.81 70.91
N GLY A 372 -22.48 11.92 70.19
CA GLY A 372 -22.00 13.22 70.68
C GLY A 372 -21.53 14.20 69.61
N GLY A 373 -22.41 15.12 69.24
CA GLY A 373 -22.01 16.45 68.80
C GLY A 373 -21.77 17.32 70.04
N SER A 374 -20.52 17.37 70.51
CA SER A 374 -19.99 18.43 71.39
C SER A 374 -19.07 19.32 70.57
#